data_AF-A0A7S2IYC2-F1
#
_entry.id   AF-A0A7S2IYC2-F1
#
_cell.length_a   1.000
_cell.length_b   1.000
_cell.length_c   1.000
_cell.angle_alpha   90.00
_cell.angle_beta   90.00
_cell.angle_gamma   90.00
#
_symmetry.space_group_name_H-M   'P 1'
#
loop_
_entity.id
_entity.type
_entity.pdbx_description
1 polymer ?
#
loop_
_entity_poly.entity_id
_entity_poly.type
_entity_poly.pdbx_seq_one_letter_code
_entity_poly.pdbx_strand_id
1 'polypeptide(L)'
;HCTDLPWFVLFCLGLVGVGYIESYSLQHGELRKLYHGFNYNKQLCGVDIPEKPYVYWCKDFSGKGLELHYPICVSACPVNDTGVTSCYDPTTEQETRIPTYATKHTGAYCTPAQADLFQKLSDKFLGQG
;
A
#
# COMPACT_ATOMS: atom_id res chain seq x y z
N HIS A 1 20.46 4.36 48.48
CA HIS A 1 20.25 4.30 47.01
C HIS A 1 19.05 3.41 46.74
N CYS A 2 17.87 4.00 46.55
CA CYS A 2 16.70 3.30 46.04
C CYS A 2 16.22 4.08 44.81
N THR A 3 17.00 3.99 43.74
CA THR A 3 16.67 4.61 42.45
C THR A 3 15.49 3.89 41.79
N ASP A 4 15.13 2.70 42.25
CA ASP A 4 14.14 1.83 41.59
C ASP A 4 12.70 2.36 41.70
N LEU A 5 12.33 3.02 42.81
CA LEU A 5 10.97 3.50 43.00
C LEU A 5 10.55 4.61 42.01
N PRO A 6 11.32 5.70 41.82
CA PRO A 6 10.96 6.72 40.82
C PRO A 6 10.94 6.16 39.39
N TRP A 7 11.86 5.25 39.04
CA TRP A 7 11.86 4.60 37.73
C TRP A 7 10.65 3.68 37.54
N PHE A 8 10.24 2.96 38.57
CA PHE A 8 9.03 2.13 38.54
C PHE A 8 7.76 2.97 38.32
N VAL A 9 7.64 4.13 38.99
CA VAL A 9 6.52 5.05 38.77
C VAL A 9 6.49 5.56 37.34
N LEU A 10 7.64 5.97 36.78
CA LEU A 10 7.74 6.39 35.38
C LEU A 10 7.36 5.26 34.41
N PHE A 11 7.79 4.02 34.69
CA PHE A 11 7.42 2.85 33.90
C PHE A 11 5.90 2.59 33.93
N CYS A 12 5.27 2.63 35.11
CA CYS A 12 3.82 2.49 35.25
C CYS A 12 3.06 3.59 34.52
N LEU A 13 3.51 4.85 34.61
CA LEU A 13 2.94 5.95 33.85
C LEU A 13 3.04 5.71 32.34
N GLY A 14 4.18 5.18 31.87
CA GLY A 14 4.37 4.77 30.47
C GLY A 14 3.37 3.71 30.03
N LEU A 15 3.15 2.66 30.83
CA LEU A 15 2.18 1.60 30.54
C LEU A 15 0.73 2.12 30.46
N VAL A 16 0.35 2.99 31.40
CA VAL A 16 -0.98 3.64 31.36
C VAL A 16 -1.12 4.50 30.10
N GLY A 17 -0.07 5.25 29.73
CA GLY A 17 -0.04 6.04 28.51
C GLY A 17 -0.21 5.19 27.25
N VAL A 18 0.51 4.08 27.13
CA VAL A 18 0.39 3.15 26.00
C VAL A 18 -1.02 2.55 25.94
N GLY A 19 -1.55 2.06 27.07
CA GLY A 19 -2.91 1.49 27.11
C GLY A 19 -3.99 2.50 26.75
N TYR A 20 -3.82 3.77 27.14
CA TYR A 20 -4.73 4.85 26.73
C TYR A 20 -4.67 5.11 25.22
N ILE A 21 -3.47 5.23 24.65
CA ILE A 21 -3.28 5.45 23.21
C ILE A 21 -3.87 4.30 22.40
N GLU A 22 -3.64 3.05 22.83
CA GLU A 22 -4.19 1.87 22.17
C GLU A 22 -5.72 1.87 22.21
N SER A 23 -6.32 2.06 23.39
CA SER A 23 -7.78 2.14 23.54
C SER A 23 -8.41 3.26 22.70
N TYR A 24 -7.79 4.44 22.69
CA TYR A 24 -8.23 5.55 21.86
C TYR A 24 -8.12 5.22 20.36
N SER A 25 -7.02 4.58 19.95
CA SER A 25 -6.78 4.18 18.56
C SER A 25 -7.74 3.09 18.10
N LEU A 26 -8.17 2.19 18.97
CA LEU A 26 -9.18 1.18 18.62
C LEU A 26 -10.57 1.79 18.43
N GLN A 27 -10.91 2.84 19.19
CA GLN A 27 -12.21 3.50 19.10
C GLN A 27 -12.31 4.49 17.93
N HIS A 28 -11.21 5.19 17.63
CA HIS A 28 -11.21 6.29 16.64
C HIS A 28 -10.36 5.99 15.40
N GLY A 29 -9.55 4.93 15.43
CA GLY A 29 -8.67 4.58 14.33
C GLY A 29 -9.41 3.85 13.22
N GLU A 30 -9.18 4.26 11.99
CA GLU A 30 -9.63 3.52 10.81
C GLU A 30 -8.64 2.41 10.46
N LEU A 31 -8.73 1.28 11.18
CA LEU A 31 -7.90 0.07 10.91
C LEU A 31 -8.01 -0.42 9.46
N ARG A 32 -9.08 -0.05 8.76
CA ARG A 32 -9.28 -0.32 7.33
C ARG A 32 -8.11 0.17 6.46
N LYS A 33 -7.43 1.25 6.86
CA LYS A 33 -6.26 1.81 6.15
C LYS A 33 -5.01 0.92 6.21
N LEU A 34 -4.96 -0.03 7.16
CA LEU A 34 -3.84 -0.96 7.28
C LEU A 34 -3.97 -2.16 6.32
N TYR A 35 -5.20 -2.54 6.01
CA TYR A 35 -5.49 -3.74 5.20
C TYR A 35 -5.81 -3.44 3.75
N HIS A 36 -6.11 -2.19 3.41
CA HIS A 36 -6.38 -1.74 2.04
C HIS A 36 -5.29 -0.78 1.59
N GLY A 37 -4.92 -0.86 0.33
CA GLY A 37 -4.04 0.14 -0.27
C GLY A 37 -4.82 1.32 -0.85
N PHE A 38 -4.07 2.35 -1.22
CA PHE A 38 -4.60 3.59 -1.79
C PHE A 38 -4.29 3.68 -3.27
N ASN A 39 -5.15 4.35 -4.03
CA ASN A 39 -4.81 4.83 -5.37
C ASN A 39 -4.06 6.17 -5.31
N TYR A 40 -3.61 6.65 -6.47
CA TYR A 40 -2.96 7.96 -6.64
C TYR A 40 -3.83 9.15 -6.17
N ASN A 41 -5.16 9.01 -6.16
CA ASN A 41 -6.10 10.01 -5.65
C ASN A 41 -6.35 9.91 -4.14
N LYS A 42 -5.56 9.11 -3.40
CA LYS A 42 -5.71 8.88 -1.95
C LYS A 42 -7.04 8.25 -1.54
N GLN A 43 -7.69 7.52 -2.44
CA GLN A 43 -8.90 6.75 -2.17
C GLN A 43 -8.51 5.31 -1.80
N LEU A 44 -9.16 4.73 -0.79
CA LEU A 44 -8.98 3.32 -0.42
C LEU A 44 -9.64 2.41 -1.45
N CYS A 45 -8.84 1.52 -2.03
CA CYS A 45 -9.35 0.45 -2.86
C CYS A 45 -10.20 -0.50 -2.01
N GLY A 46 -11.42 -0.82 -2.45
CA GLY A 46 -12.35 -1.71 -1.73
C GLY A 46 -13.19 -1.06 -0.63
N VAL A 47 -12.89 0.18 -0.23
CA VAL A 47 -13.68 0.95 0.76
C VAL A 47 -14.33 2.15 0.10
N ASP A 48 -13.52 3.08 -0.43
CA ASP A 48 -14.04 4.23 -1.17
C ASP A 48 -14.47 3.83 -2.58
N ILE A 49 -13.80 2.81 -3.14
CA ILE A 49 -14.10 2.22 -4.45
C ILE A 49 -14.41 0.72 -4.25
N PRO A 50 -15.63 0.35 -3.84
CA PRO A 50 -15.97 -1.02 -3.44
C PRO A 50 -15.83 -2.04 -4.58
N GLU A 51 -16.07 -1.61 -5.82
CA GLU A 51 -15.94 -2.42 -7.04
C GLU A 51 -14.47 -2.79 -7.37
N LYS A 52 -13.50 -2.11 -6.75
CA LYS A 52 -12.07 -2.25 -7.08
C LYS A 52 -11.24 -2.46 -5.81
N PRO A 53 -11.21 -3.67 -5.26
CA PRO A 53 -10.60 -3.94 -3.95
C PRO A 53 -9.08 -4.07 -3.98
N TYR A 54 -8.46 -4.20 -5.15
CA TYR A 54 -7.02 -4.48 -5.25
C TYR A 54 -6.23 -3.29 -5.75
N VAL A 55 -5.02 -3.13 -5.22
CA VAL A 55 -4.03 -2.17 -5.69
C VAL A 55 -3.15 -2.80 -6.77
N TYR A 56 -2.99 -2.08 -7.86
CA TYR A 56 -2.14 -2.46 -8.98
C TYR A 56 -1.21 -1.31 -9.36
N TRP A 57 0.05 -1.65 -9.65
CA TRP A 57 1.06 -0.70 -10.13
C TRP A 57 1.22 -0.85 -11.63
N CYS A 58 1.10 0.24 -12.37
CA CYS A 58 1.28 0.21 -13.81
C CYS A 58 2.74 0.02 -14.20
N LYS A 59 3.00 -0.42 -15.43
CA LYS A 59 4.34 -0.29 -16.01
C LYS A 59 4.66 1.19 -16.18
N ASP A 60 5.94 1.52 -16.04
CA ASP A 60 6.42 2.85 -16.41
C ASP A 60 6.29 3.08 -17.92
N PHE A 61 6.34 4.35 -18.35
CA PHE A 61 6.27 4.69 -19.78
C PHE A 61 7.52 4.24 -20.55
N SER A 62 8.61 3.92 -19.85
CA SER A 62 9.79 3.31 -20.45
C SER A 62 9.58 1.82 -20.79
N GLY A 63 8.55 1.19 -20.21
CA GLY A 63 8.24 -0.23 -20.32
C GLY A 63 9.22 -1.15 -19.59
N LYS A 64 10.18 -0.60 -18.84
CA LYS A 64 11.26 -1.35 -18.16
C LYS A 64 11.02 -1.51 -16.66
N GLY A 65 10.01 -0.85 -16.11
CA GLY A 65 9.79 -0.80 -14.66
C GLY A 65 8.33 -0.68 -14.28
N LEU A 66 8.11 -0.43 -12.99
CA LEU A 66 6.79 -0.16 -12.41
C LEU A 66 6.73 1.31 -11.99
N GLU A 67 5.59 1.94 -12.25
CA GLU A 67 5.27 3.24 -11.68
C GLU A 67 4.71 3.05 -10.27
N LEU A 68 5.57 3.30 -9.28
CA LEU A 68 5.27 3.03 -7.88
C LEU A 68 4.69 4.25 -7.13
N HIS A 69 4.60 5.43 -7.76
CA HIS A 69 4.02 6.63 -7.14
C HIS A 69 2.53 6.78 -7.43
N TYR A 70 2.07 6.22 -8.55
CA TYR A 70 0.70 6.38 -9.02
C TYR A 70 -0.03 5.03 -9.12
N PRO A 71 -0.25 4.31 -7.99
CA PRO A 71 -1.01 3.06 -8.00
C PRO A 71 -2.48 3.31 -8.35
N ILE A 72 -3.13 2.29 -8.92
CA ILE A 72 -4.56 2.32 -9.26
C ILE A 72 -5.31 1.22 -8.52
N CYS A 73 -6.62 1.42 -8.35
CA CYS A 73 -7.52 0.34 -7.89
C CYS A 73 -8.01 -0.46 -9.10
N VAL A 74 -8.05 -1.79 -8.98
CA VAL A 74 -8.59 -2.72 -9.98
C VAL A 74 -9.57 -3.71 -9.34
N SER A 75 -10.53 -4.19 -10.14
CA SER A 75 -11.53 -5.18 -9.72
C SER A 75 -10.95 -6.59 -9.60
N ALA A 76 -9.94 -6.90 -10.41
CA ALA A 76 -9.22 -8.16 -10.39
C ALA A 76 -7.75 -7.95 -10.79
N CYS A 77 -6.85 -8.74 -10.20
CA CYS A 77 -5.45 -8.75 -10.57
C CYS A 77 -5.26 -9.38 -11.96
N PRO A 78 -4.59 -8.71 -12.91
CA PRO A 78 -4.36 -9.27 -14.24
C PRO A 78 -3.52 -10.55 -14.15
N VAL A 79 -3.98 -11.63 -14.80
CA VAL A 79 -3.26 -12.91 -14.83
C VAL A 79 -2.32 -13.05 -16.03
N ASN A 80 -2.41 -12.11 -16.98
CA ASN A 80 -1.68 -12.13 -18.24
C ASN A 80 -1.44 -10.71 -18.79
N ASP A 81 -0.62 -10.64 -19.84
CA ASP A 81 -0.13 -9.40 -20.46
C ASP A 81 -1.02 -8.92 -21.63
N THR A 82 -2.19 -9.55 -21.82
CA THR A 82 -3.11 -9.25 -22.94
C THR A 82 -4.13 -8.17 -22.60
N GLY A 83 -4.27 -7.83 -21.33
CA GLY A 83 -5.17 -6.79 -20.86
C GLY A 83 -4.61 -5.39 -21.10
N VAL A 84 -5.49 -4.40 -20.99
CA VAL A 84 -5.13 -2.98 -21.01
C VAL A 84 -5.81 -2.33 -19.82
N THR A 85 -5.10 -1.48 -19.09
CA THR A 85 -5.65 -0.74 -17.95
C THR A 85 -5.35 0.75 -18.08
N SER A 86 -6.19 1.57 -17.43
CA SER A 86 -6.03 3.03 -17.38
C SER A 86 -5.05 3.37 -16.28
N CYS A 87 -3.91 3.97 -16.63
CA CYS A 87 -2.82 4.32 -15.75
C CYS A 87 -2.59 5.84 -15.78
N TYR A 88 -2.34 6.45 -14.64
CA TYR A 88 -2.04 7.87 -14.58
C TYR A 88 -0.63 8.15 -15.11
N ASP A 89 -0.51 9.07 -16.07
CA ASP A 89 0.77 9.56 -16.58
C ASP A 89 1.10 10.92 -15.94
N PRO A 90 2.16 11.03 -15.12
CA PRO A 90 2.57 12.30 -14.53
C PRO A 90 3.13 13.30 -15.55
N THR A 91 3.54 12.84 -16.74
CA THR A 91 4.11 13.70 -17.78
C THR A 91 3.03 14.45 -18.55
N THR A 92 1.93 13.77 -18.83
CA THR A 92 0.79 14.32 -19.58
C THR A 92 -0.37 14.76 -18.67
N GLU A 93 -0.29 14.45 -17.37
CA GLU A 93 -1.34 14.66 -16.37
C GLU A 93 -2.67 14.01 -16.75
N GLN A 94 -2.62 12.91 -17.51
CA GLN A 94 -3.79 12.22 -18.04
C GLN A 94 -3.71 10.71 -17.83
N GLU A 95 -4.88 10.08 -17.86
CA GLU A 95 -4.95 8.62 -17.86
C GLU A 95 -4.64 8.07 -19.25
N THR A 96 -3.63 7.23 -19.32
CA THR A 96 -3.22 6.54 -20.55
C THR A 96 -3.45 5.04 -20.42
N ARG A 97 -3.86 4.42 -21.53
CA ARG A 97 -4.08 2.98 -21.60
C ARG A 97 -2.76 2.23 -21.81
N ILE A 98 -2.30 1.51 -20.79
CA ILE A 98 -1.04 0.76 -20.81
C ILE A 98 -1.32 -0.75 -20.75
N PRO A 99 -0.57 -1.60 -21.46
CA PRO A 99 -0.69 -3.06 -21.35
C PRO A 99 -0.49 -3.56 -19.92
N THR A 100 -1.29 -4.54 -19.51
CA THR A 100 -1.13 -5.18 -18.20
C THR A 100 0.09 -6.10 -18.16
N TYR A 101 0.45 -6.56 -16.96
CA TYR A 101 1.35 -7.69 -16.78
C TYR A 101 0.75 -8.71 -15.82
N ALA A 102 1.21 -9.95 -15.94
CA ALA A 102 0.83 -11.03 -15.05
C ALA A 102 1.18 -10.71 -13.60
N THR A 103 0.18 -10.80 -12.73
CA THR A 103 0.28 -10.59 -11.28
C THR A 103 -0.36 -11.74 -10.52
N LYS A 104 -0.01 -11.84 -9.24
CA LYS A 104 -0.60 -12.72 -8.26
C LYS A 104 -1.28 -11.89 -7.18
N HIS A 105 -2.45 -12.34 -6.75
CA HIS A 105 -3.17 -11.73 -5.64
C HIS A 105 -2.45 -12.03 -4.31
N THR A 106 -2.09 -10.97 -3.56
CA THR A 106 -1.45 -11.03 -2.24
C THR A 106 -2.07 -9.99 -1.31
N GLY A 107 -3.08 -10.39 -0.53
CA GLY A 107 -3.85 -9.44 0.29
C GLY A 107 -4.57 -8.41 -0.59
N ALA A 108 -4.57 -7.13 -0.23
CA ALA A 108 -5.17 -6.08 -1.06
C ALA A 108 -4.31 -5.64 -2.26
N TYR A 109 -3.27 -6.40 -2.64
CA TYR A 109 -2.29 -6.00 -3.64
C TYR A 109 -2.13 -7.03 -4.75
N CYS A 110 -1.91 -6.56 -5.97
CA CYS A 110 -1.51 -7.36 -7.12
C CYS A 110 0.02 -7.34 -7.23
N THR A 111 0.66 -8.42 -6.79
CA THR A 111 2.12 -8.55 -6.84
C THR A 111 2.58 -9.07 -8.20
N PRO A 112 3.65 -8.53 -8.81
CA PRO A 112 4.16 -9.02 -10.08
C PRO A 112 4.52 -10.51 -10.02
N ALA A 113 4.13 -11.27 -11.05
CA ALA A 113 4.53 -12.67 -11.18
C ALA A 113 5.98 -12.81 -11.69
N GLN A 114 6.50 -11.78 -12.36
CA GLN A 114 7.87 -11.73 -12.89
C GLN A 114 8.84 -11.28 -11.79
N ALA A 115 9.98 -11.99 -11.68
CA ALA A 115 10.93 -11.80 -10.57
C ALA A 115 11.63 -10.43 -10.59
N ASP A 116 11.90 -9.88 -11.77
CA ASP A 116 12.52 -8.58 -11.96
C ASP A 116 11.62 -7.43 -11.49
N LEU A 117 10.34 -7.48 -11.84
CA LEU A 117 9.33 -6.52 -11.39
C LEU A 117 9.07 -6.67 -9.89
N PHE A 118 9.06 -7.91 -9.38
CA PHE A 118 8.89 -8.17 -7.96
C PHE A 118 10.06 -7.60 -7.13
N GLN A 119 11.30 -7.75 -7.60
CA GLN A 119 12.47 -7.22 -6.91
C GLN A 119 12.39 -5.69 -6.78
N LYS A 120 12.05 -4.98 -7.86
CA LYS A 120 11.88 -3.51 -7.83
C LYS A 120 10.79 -3.06 -6.86
N LEU A 121 9.69 -3.80 -6.81
CA LEU A 121 8.61 -3.55 -5.86
C LEU A 121 9.10 -3.75 -4.42
N SER A 122 9.81 -4.85 -4.17
CA SER A 122 10.39 -5.18 -2.87
C SER A 122 11.41 -4.14 -2.40
N ASP A 123 12.33 -3.70 -3.27
CA ASP A 123 13.36 -2.72 -2.94
C ASP A 123 12.75 -1.39 -2.48
N LYS A 124 11.66 -0.94 -3.13
CA LYS A 124 10.94 0.26 -2.68
C LYS A 124 10.26 0.07 -1.33
N PHE A 125 9.60 -1.07 -1.10
CA PHE A 125 8.92 -1.32 0.18
C PHE A 125 9.88 -1.51 1.35
N LEU A 126 11.07 -2.06 1.08
CA LEU A 126 12.12 -2.25 2.07
C LEU A 126 12.99 -0.99 2.28
N GLY A 127 12.71 0.10 1.55
CA GLY A 127 13.45 1.35 1.66
C GLY A 127 14.91 1.23 1.19
N GLN A 128 15.20 0.31 0.28
CA GLN A 128 16.53 0.10 -0.31
C GLN A 128 16.70 0.79 -1.67
N GLY A 129 15.74 1.62 -2.08
CA GLY A 129 15.72 2.34 -3.37
C GLY A 129 15.92 3.83 -3.25
#